data_AF-R9W206-F1
#
_entry.id   AF-R9W206-F1
#
_cell.length_a   1.000
_cell.length_b   1.000
_cell.length_c   1.000
_cell.angle_alpha   90.00
_cell.angle_beta   90.00
_cell.angle_gamma   90.00
#
_symmetry.space_group_name_H-M   'P 1'
#
loop_
_entity.id
_entity.type
_entity.pdbx_description
1 polymer ?
#
loop_
_entity_poly.entity_id
_entity_poly.type
_entity_poly.pdbx_seq_one_letter_code
_entity_poly.pdbx_strand_id
1 'polypeptide(L)'
;SPVWDTAQVLSPVCDLGLPRNDPRMVKAADWLLSKEVREKGDWSHTVTNTHPSGWCFFFNNEHQPDVDDTAEVLLALNSVENPRERNQDDASQRALEWIFAMQCKNGGWASFDKDNTKRIFESIPFADHNAMIDPPTVDITGRILEMLAQYGYTRRDPRVEKAVQFSLQEQEPDGSWFGRWGVNYLYGTFLVLRGLEAMEYWNHEPAVQQAAEWIRMVQNSDGGWGE
;
A
#
# COMPACT_ATOMS: atom_id res chain seq x y z
N SER A 1 -5.19 13.09 -7.51
CA SER A 1 -5.28 12.18 -6.36
C SER A 1 -6.64 12.22 -5.65
N PRO A 2 -7.82 12.44 -6.27
CA PRO A 2 -9.06 12.56 -5.50
C PRO A 2 -9.40 11.34 -4.62
N VAL A 3 -9.15 10.12 -5.10
CA VAL A 3 -9.40 8.90 -4.31
C VAL A 3 -8.37 8.79 -3.19
N TRP A 4 -7.09 8.80 -3.56
CA TRP A 4 -5.95 8.86 -2.64
C TRP A 4 -6.11 9.89 -1.51
N ASP A 5 -6.31 11.17 -1.85
CA ASP A 5 -6.42 12.27 -0.88
C ASP A 5 -7.63 12.08 0.05
N THR A 6 -8.73 11.56 -0.48
CA THR A 6 -9.93 11.29 0.33
C THR A 6 -9.65 10.16 1.32
N ALA A 7 -9.03 9.08 0.87
CA ALA A 7 -8.70 7.94 1.71
C ALA A 7 -7.67 8.31 2.80
N GLN A 8 -6.57 8.96 2.42
CA GLN A 8 -5.50 9.35 3.33
C GLN A 8 -5.94 10.25 4.48
N VAL A 9 -6.95 11.09 4.27
CA VAL A 9 -7.43 12.00 5.32
C VAL A 9 -8.31 11.29 6.34
N LEU A 10 -8.99 10.19 5.99
CA LEU A 10 -9.99 9.56 6.86
C LEU A 10 -9.38 8.94 8.11
N SER A 11 -8.26 8.21 8.01
CA SER A 11 -7.63 7.61 9.21
C SER A 11 -7.11 8.66 10.19
N PRO A 12 -6.30 9.66 9.77
CA PRO A 12 -5.76 10.66 10.67
C PRO A 12 -6.81 11.53 11.37
N VAL A 13 -7.93 11.87 10.72
CA VAL A 13 -8.98 12.67 11.39
C VAL A 13 -9.70 11.88 12.48
N CYS A 14 -9.82 10.54 12.34
CA CYS A 14 -10.28 9.67 13.42
C CYS A 14 -9.28 9.67 14.59
N ASP A 15 -7.97 9.56 14.30
CA ASP A 15 -6.92 9.60 15.32
C ASP A 15 -6.88 10.93 16.09
N LEU A 16 -7.28 12.02 15.43
CA LEU A 16 -7.44 13.34 16.04
C LEU A 16 -8.75 13.52 16.84
N GLY A 17 -9.54 12.46 16.98
CA GLY A 17 -10.72 12.41 17.83
C GLY A 17 -12.05 12.69 17.14
N LEU A 18 -12.09 12.72 15.80
CA LEU A 18 -13.36 12.77 15.08
C LEU A 18 -14.09 11.43 15.24
N PRO A 19 -15.39 11.40 15.59
CA PRO A 19 -16.13 10.15 15.70
C PRO A 19 -16.14 9.37 14.37
N ARG A 20 -15.91 8.05 14.45
CA ARG A 20 -15.89 7.15 13.28
C ARG A 20 -17.21 7.12 12.50
N ASN A 21 -18.31 7.52 13.13
CA ASN A 21 -19.64 7.63 12.53
C ASN A 21 -20.04 9.09 12.20
N ASP A 22 -19.10 10.04 12.21
CA ASP A 22 -19.39 11.43 11.83
C ASP A 22 -19.98 11.46 10.40
N PRO A 23 -21.05 12.24 10.14
CA PRO A 23 -21.69 12.26 8.83
C PRO A 23 -20.76 12.59 7.65
N ARG A 24 -19.68 13.34 7.89
CA ARG A 24 -18.66 13.65 6.86
C ARG A 24 -17.81 12.43 6.54
N MET A 25 -17.46 11.63 7.56
CA MET A 25 -16.73 10.36 7.42
C MET A 25 -17.56 9.36 6.62
N VAL A 26 -18.81 9.16 7.02
CA VAL A 26 -19.74 8.25 6.34
C VAL A 26 -19.94 8.69 4.88
N LYS A 27 -20.10 9.99 4.62
CA LYS A 27 -20.23 10.51 3.25
C LYS A 27 -18.97 10.25 2.40
N ALA A 28 -17.79 10.39 2.99
CA ALA A 28 -16.53 10.12 2.29
C ALA A 28 -16.35 8.61 2.01
N ALA A 29 -16.63 7.75 2.99
CA ALA A 29 -16.62 6.30 2.81
C ALA A 29 -17.64 5.86 1.74
N ASP A 30 -18.85 6.41 1.75
CA ASP A 30 -19.87 6.16 0.74
C ASP A 30 -19.42 6.58 -0.67
N TRP A 31 -18.71 7.71 -0.76
CA TRP A 31 -18.12 8.16 -2.02
C TRP A 31 -17.01 7.19 -2.49
N LEU A 32 -16.11 6.75 -1.60
CA LEU A 32 -15.11 5.74 -1.91
C LEU A 32 -15.76 4.43 -2.37
N LEU A 33 -16.77 3.92 -1.66
CA LEU A 33 -17.51 2.71 -2.07
C LEU A 33 -18.13 2.86 -3.46
N SER A 34 -18.58 4.05 -3.85
CA SER A 34 -19.11 4.31 -5.20
C SER A 34 -18.05 4.28 -6.30
N LYS A 35 -16.76 4.28 -5.92
CA LYS A 35 -15.60 4.25 -6.80
C LYS A 35 -14.91 2.89 -6.90
N GLU A 36 -15.44 1.85 -6.26
CA GLU A 36 -14.92 0.48 -6.43
C GLU A 36 -14.99 0.10 -7.92
N VAL A 37 -13.86 -0.29 -8.49
CA VAL A 37 -13.78 -0.81 -9.85
C VAL A 37 -14.36 -2.22 -9.89
N ARG A 38 -15.39 -2.43 -10.72
CA ARG A 38 -16.09 -3.73 -10.85
C ARG A 38 -15.88 -4.42 -12.19
N GLU A 39 -15.00 -3.86 -13.01
CA GLU A 39 -14.68 -4.35 -14.35
C GLU A 39 -13.21 -4.76 -14.44
N LYS A 40 -12.90 -5.64 -15.40
CA LYS A 40 -11.53 -6.11 -15.59
C LYS A 40 -10.71 -5.03 -16.31
N GLY A 41 -9.54 -4.72 -15.75
CA GLY A 41 -8.53 -3.87 -16.36
C GLY A 41 -7.41 -4.68 -17.03
N ASP A 42 -6.34 -3.99 -17.43
CA ASP A 42 -5.18 -4.61 -18.10
C ASP A 42 -4.48 -5.66 -17.21
N TRP A 43 -4.50 -5.46 -15.89
CA TRP A 43 -4.01 -6.41 -14.88
C TRP A 43 -4.59 -7.83 -15.07
N SER A 44 -5.80 -7.94 -15.63
CA SER A 44 -6.48 -9.22 -15.84
C SER A 44 -5.86 -10.10 -16.92
N HIS A 45 -4.94 -9.55 -17.73
CA HIS A 45 -4.12 -10.32 -18.67
C HIS A 45 -3.16 -11.28 -17.95
N THR A 46 -2.67 -10.91 -16.77
CA THR A 46 -1.75 -11.74 -15.97
C THR A 46 -2.46 -12.43 -14.81
N VAL A 47 -3.53 -11.83 -14.26
CA VAL A 47 -4.30 -12.35 -13.14
C VAL A 47 -5.73 -12.67 -13.58
N THR A 48 -5.96 -13.92 -13.99
CA THR A 48 -7.22 -14.31 -14.64
C THR A 48 -8.30 -14.83 -13.69
N ASN A 49 -7.91 -15.34 -12.52
CA ASN A 49 -8.76 -16.08 -11.58
C ASN A 49 -9.06 -15.27 -10.30
N THR A 50 -9.54 -14.04 -10.46
CA THR A 50 -10.05 -13.23 -9.35
C THR A 50 -11.20 -12.33 -9.83
N HIS A 51 -12.05 -11.92 -8.89
CA HIS A 51 -13.08 -10.92 -9.18
C HIS A 51 -12.44 -9.52 -9.31
N PRO A 52 -12.91 -8.68 -10.23
CA PRO A 52 -12.46 -7.30 -10.28
C PRO A 52 -12.90 -6.54 -9.02
N SER A 53 -11.94 -5.84 -8.43
CA SER A 53 -12.11 -4.88 -7.35
C SER A 53 -10.92 -3.92 -7.41
N GLY A 54 -10.83 -3.03 -6.43
CA GLY A 54 -9.77 -2.03 -6.35
C GLY A 54 -10.26 -0.63 -6.65
N TRP A 55 -9.35 0.32 -6.47
CA TRP A 55 -9.56 1.74 -6.66
C TRP A 55 -8.44 2.33 -7.50
N CYS A 56 -8.73 3.44 -8.17
CA CYS A 56 -7.77 4.18 -8.97
C CYS A 56 -7.47 5.51 -8.30
N PHE A 57 -6.28 6.05 -8.51
CA PHE A 57 -5.87 7.38 -8.05
C PHE A 57 -6.80 8.56 -8.45
N PHE A 58 -7.48 8.46 -9.60
CA PHE A 58 -8.30 9.52 -10.21
C PHE A 58 -9.81 9.31 -10.04
N PHE A 59 -10.62 10.27 -10.50
CA PHE A 59 -12.07 10.17 -10.43
C PHE A 59 -12.64 8.97 -11.19
N ASN A 60 -12.17 8.74 -12.42
CA ASN A 60 -12.62 7.69 -13.32
C ASN A 60 -11.38 7.18 -14.10
N ASN A 61 -10.96 5.94 -13.83
CA ASN A 61 -9.90 5.24 -14.57
C ASN A 61 -10.04 3.73 -14.40
N GLU A 62 -11.25 3.21 -14.60
CA GLU A 62 -11.69 1.88 -14.19
C GLU A 62 -10.87 0.72 -14.80
N HIS A 63 -10.06 0.99 -15.83
CA HIS A 63 -9.17 0.01 -16.45
C HIS A 63 -7.81 -0.14 -15.75
N GLN A 64 -7.48 0.77 -14.83
CA GLN A 64 -6.19 0.81 -14.14
C GLN A 64 -6.38 1.09 -12.64
N PRO A 65 -7.07 0.20 -11.89
CA PRO A 65 -6.95 0.21 -10.44
C PRO A 65 -5.52 -0.12 -10.04
N ASP A 66 -5.06 0.48 -8.95
CA ASP A 66 -3.74 0.24 -8.40
C ASP A 66 -3.83 -0.29 -6.96
N VAL A 67 -2.82 -1.08 -6.60
CA VAL A 67 -2.78 -1.80 -5.33
C VAL A 67 -2.61 -0.82 -4.16
N ASP A 68 -1.95 0.31 -4.38
CA ASP A 68 -1.63 1.27 -3.34
C ASP A 68 -2.86 2.09 -2.91
N ASP A 69 -3.58 2.70 -3.87
CA ASP A 69 -4.87 3.35 -3.65
C ASP A 69 -5.88 2.37 -3.05
N THR A 70 -5.89 1.12 -3.53
CA THR A 70 -6.78 0.08 -2.97
C THR A 70 -6.47 -0.16 -1.49
N ALA A 71 -5.20 -0.29 -1.11
CA ALA A 71 -4.81 -0.50 0.28
C ALA A 71 -5.17 0.71 1.17
N GLU A 72 -4.92 1.93 0.69
CA GLU A 72 -5.26 3.16 1.41
C GLU A 72 -6.78 3.33 1.58
N VAL A 73 -7.57 2.99 0.55
CA VAL A 73 -9.04 2.99 0.65
C VAL A 73 -9.52 1.96 1.68
N LEU A 74 -8.91 0.78 1.74
CA LEU A 74 -9.26 -0.23 2.75
C LEU A 74 -8.94 0.25 4.17
N LEU A 75 -7.78 0.89 4.39
CA LEU A 75 -7.47 1.54 5.67
C LEU A 75 -8.54 2.58 6.04
N ALA A 76 -8.92 3.42 5.08
CA ALA A 76 -9.94 4.46 5.27
C ALA A 76 -11.32 3.89 5.59
N LEU A 77 -11.76 2.85 4.87
CA LEU A 77 -13.04 2.17 5.12
C LEU A 77 -13.04 1.53 6.52
N ASN A 78 -11.95 0.86 6.90
CA ASN A 78 -11.83 0.29 8.24
C ASN A 78 -11.92 1.36 9.35
N SER A 79 -11.50 2.59 9.10
CA SER A 79 -11.59 3.69 10.09
C SER A 79 -13.02 4.26 10.26
N VAL A 80 -13.99 3.90 9.41
CA VAL A 80 -15.36 4.45 9.42
C VAL A 80 -16.41 3.44 9.88
N GLU A 81 -17.26 3.83 10.83
CA GLU A 81 -18.46 3.09 11.23
C GLU A 81 -19.64 3.47 10.32
N ASN A 82 -19.77 2.77 9.19
CA ASN A 82 -20.81 3.04 8.20
C ASN A 82 -22.12 2.32 8.57
N PRO A 83 -23.29 2.99 8.60
CA PRO A 83 -24.60 2.35 8.79
C PRO A 83 -24.93 1.25 7.78
N ARG A 84 -24.24 1.22 6.63
CA ARG A 84 -24.32 0.19 5.58
C ARG A 84 -23.12 -0.76 5.64
N GLU A 85 -22.73 -1.18 6.84
CA GLU A 85 -21.58 -2.05 7.15
C GLU A 85 -21.43 -3.21 6.17
N ARG A 86 -22.50 -3.96 5.90
CA ARG A 86 -22.46 -5.08 4.95
C ARG A 86 -21.92 -4.72 3.55
N ASN A 87 -22.28 -3.55 3.03
CA ASN A 87 -21.79 -3.13 1.70
C ASN A 87 -20.28 -2.83 1.75
N GLN A 88 -19.81 -2.29 2.87
CA GLN A 88 -18.41 -1.99 3.11
C GLN A 88 -17.60 -3.28 3.29
N ASP A 89 -18.12 -4.24 4.05
CA ASP A 89 -17.50 -5.56 4.24
C ASP A 89 -17.40 -6.33 2.93
N ASP A 90 -18.50 -6.38 2.18
CA ASP A 90 -18.55 -7.07 0.89
C ASP A 90 -17.53 -6.45 -0.10
N ALA A 91 -17.38 -5.12 -0.13
CA ALA A 91 -16.38 -4.43 -0.94
C ALA A 91 -14.95 -4.71 -0.46
N SER A 92 -14.72 -4.64 0.85
CA SER A 92 -13.41 -4.87 1.44
C SER A 92 -12.93 -6.30 1.19
N GLN A 93 -13.81 -7.29 1.34
CA GLN A 93 -13.48 -8.69 1.10
C GLN A 93 -13.04 -8.95 -0.35
N ARG A 94 -13.76 -8.38 -1.33
CA ARG A 94 -13.37 -8.51 -2.74
C ARG A 94 -12.05 -7.84 -3.05
N ALA A 95 -11.81 -6.66 -2.47
CA ALA A 95 -10.58 -5.93 -2.65
C ALA A 95 -9.38 -6.67 -2.03
N LEU A 96 -9.56 -7.29 -0.86
CA LEU A 96 -8.54 -8.16 -0.25
C LEU A 96 -8.22 -9.36 -1.15
N GLU A 97 -9.24 -10.02 -1.70
CA GLU A 97 -9.03 -11.11 -2.66
C GLU A 97 -8.28 -10.65 -3.91
N TRP A 98 -8.62 -9.46 -4.43
CA TRP A 98 -7.92 -8.85 -5.55
C TRP A 98 -6.46 -8.51 -5.19
N ILE A 99 -6.19 -7.84 -4.06
CA ILE A 99 -4.83 -7.54 -3.58
C ILE A 99 -4.00 -8.82 -3.49
N PHE A 100 -4.49 -9.89 -2.84
CA PHE A 100 -3.71 -11.13 -2.77
C PHE A 100 -3.46 -11.77 -4.13
N ALA A 101 -4.41 -11.67 -5.07
CA ALA A 101 -4.22 -12.16 -6.42
C ALA A 101 -3.11 -11.38 -7.16
N MET A 102 -2.95 -10.09 -6.86
CA MET A 102 -1.93 -9.18 -7.41
C MET A 102 -0.53 -9.37 -6.79
N GLN A 103 -0.37 -10.12 -5.70
CA GLN A 103 0.93 -10.34 -5.06
C GLN A 103 1.93 -10.98 -6.02
N CYS A 104 3.14 -10.42 -6.12
CA CYS A 104 4.17 -10.92 -7.02
C CYS A 104 4.91 -12.15 -6.46
N LYS A 105 5.63 -12.86 -7.33
CA LYS A 105 6.34 -14.09 -6.97
C LYS A 105 7.44 -13.89 -5.92
N ASN A 106 8.02 -12.69 -5.81
CA ASN A 106 9.03 -12.38 -4.80
C ASN A 106 8.41 -12.04 -3.42
N GLY A 107 7.09 -11.83 -3.34
CA GLY A 107 6.37 -11.53 -2.10
C GLY A 107 5.87 -10.10 -1.98
N GLY A 108 6.47 -9.16 -2.73
CA GLY A 108 6.02 -7.77 -2.76
C GLY A 108 4.84 -7.54 -3.69
N TRP A 109 4.40 -6.29 -3.73
CA TRP A 109 3.43 -5.79 -4.70
C TRP A 109 4.01 -4.67 -5.53
N ALA A 110 3.63 -4.68 -6.80
CA ALA A 110 3.80 -3.56 -7.70
C ALA A 110 2.54 -2.70 -7.70
N SER A 111 2.54 -1.64 -8.50
CA SER A 111 1.46 -0.63 -8.45
C SER A 111 0.22 -1.11 -9.19
N PHE A 112 0.40 -1.63 -10.41
CA PHE A 112 -0.70 -1.99 -11.32
C PHE A 112 -0.65 -3.44 -11.79
N ASP A 113 0.54 -4.01 -12.00
CA ASP A 113 0.71 -5.30 -12.66
C ASP A 113 1.51 -6.31 -11.86
N LYS A 114 1.00 -7.54 -11.80
CA LYS A 114 1.72 -8.66 -11.20
C LYS A 114 2.90 -9.11 -12.08
N ASP A 115 4.07 -9.27 -11.45
CA ASP A 115 5.30 -9.80 -12.04
C ASP A 115 5.79 -9.04 -13.30
N ASN A 116 5.45 -7.75 -13.47
CA ASN A 116 5.93 -6.90 -14.55
C ASN A 116 7.40 -6.50 -14.32
N THR A 117 8.30 -7.46 -14.52
CA THR A 117 9.70 -7.42 -14.02
C THR A 117 10.74 -7.68 -15.12
N LYS A 118 10.35 -7.56 -16.40
CA LYS A 118 11.23 -7.84 -17.54
C LYS A 118 12.23 -6.70 -17.78
N ARG A 119 13.28 -6.64 -16.95
CA ARG A 119 14.34 -5.60 -16.95
C ARG A 119 14.99 -5.33 -18.31
N ILE A 120 14.95 -6.29 -19.25
CA ILE A 120 15.43 -6.07 -20.62
C ILE A 120 14.74 -4.88 -21.32
N PHE A 121 13.48 -4.58 -20.96
CA PHE A 121 12.76 -3.43 -21.49
C PHE A 121 13.24 -2.07 -20.97
N GLU A 122 14.09 -2.04 -19.95
CA GLU A 122 14.75 -0.81 -19.49
C GLU A 122 16.07 -0.55 -20.24
N SER A 123 16.52 -1.50 -21.07
CA SER A 123 17.81 -1.43 -21.79
C SER A 123 17.66 -1.09 -23.27
N ILE A 124 16.45 -0.74 -23.72
CA ILE A 124 16.19 -0.34 -25.11
C ILE A 124 16.31 1.19 -25.28
N PRO A 125 16.67 1.71 -26.47
CA PRO A 125 16.85 3.15 -26.68
C PRO A 125 15.63 4.03 -26.38
N PHE A 126 14.43 3.43 -26.35
CA PHE A 126 13.18 4.12 -26.01
C PHE A 126 12.96 4.29 -24.50
N ALA A 127 13.69 3.55 -23.66
CA ALA A 127 13.50 3.50 -22.20
C ALA A 127 14.41 4.50 -21.46
N ASP A 128 14.55 5.72 -21.98
CA ASP A 128 15.47 6.72 -21.44
C ASP A 128 15.12 7.21 -20.02
N HIS A 129 13.93 6.87 -19.50
CA HIS A 129 13.46 7.20 -18.16
C HIS A 129 13.32 5.99 -17.20
N ASN A 130 13.81 4.79 -17.60
CA ASN A 130 13.87 3.57 -16.75
C ASN A 130 12.57 3.19 -16.00
N ALA A 131 11.40 3.58 -16.51
CA ALA A 131 10.09 3.33 -15.89
C ALA A 131 9.16 2.54 -16.82
N MET A 132 9.73 1.65 -17.63
CA MET A 132 8.99 0.85 -18.63
C MET A 132 8.36 -0.42 -18.07
N ILE A 133 8.61 -0.72 -16.80
CA ILE A 133 8.12 -1.90 -16.09
C ILE A 133 7.56 -1.48 -14.73
N ASP A 134 6.83 -2.38 -14.09
CA ASP A 134 6.22 -2.17 -12.77
C ASP A 134 6.67 -3.30 -11.81
N PRO A 135 7.93 -3.23 -11.31
CA PRO A 135 8.43 -4.20 -10.36
C PRO A 135 7.82 -3.96 -8.97
N PRO A 136 7.77 -4.99 -8.11
CA PRO A 136 7.37 -4.82 -6.72
C PRO A 136 8.25 -3.84 -5.96
N THR A 137 7.65 -3.07 -5.06
CA THR A 137 8.33 -2.02 -4.29
C THR A 137 7.99 -2.09 -2.81
N VAL A 138 8.96 -1.69 -1.98
CA VAL A 138 8.87 -1.80 -0.53
C VAL A 138 7.93 -0.80 0.12
N ASP A 139 7.77 0.38 -0.47
CA ASP A 139 6.81 1.39 0.00
C ASP A 139 5.36 0.89 -0.13
N ILE A 140 4.98 0.39 -1.32
CA ILE A 140 3.66 -0.24 -1.53
C ILE A 140 3.49 -1.47 -0.65
N THR A 141 4.52 -2.32 -0.57
CA THR A 141 4.45 -3.56 0.23
C THR A 141 4.27 -3.25 1.73
N GLY A 142 4.97 -2.23 2.25
CA GLY A 142 4.81 -1.75 3.62
C GLY A 142 3.38 -1.29 3.92
N ARG A 143 2.79 -0.48 3.03
CA ARG A 143 1.38 -0.05 3.17
C ARG A 143 0.40 -1.23 3.15
N ILE A 144 0.60 -2.20 2.26
CA ILE A 144 -0.24 -3.39 2.20
C ILE A 144 -0.12 -4.20 3.47
N LEU A 145 1.07 -4.37 4.04
CA LEU A 145 1.24 -5.04 5.33
C LEU A 145 0.45 -4.30 6.42
N GLU A 146 0.55 -2.98 6.51
CA GLU A 146 -0.24 -2.20 7.45
C GLU A 146 -1.76 -2.42 7.27
N MET A 147 -2.24 -2.34 6.02
CA MET A 147 -3.64 -2.58 5.69
C MET A 147 -4.07 -4.00 6.07
N LEU A 148 -3.29 -5.02 5.73
CA LEU A 148 -3.63 -6.41 6.01
C LEU A 148 -3.76 -6.67 7.52
N ALA A 149 -2.95 -6.01 8.37
CA ALA A 149 -3.08 -6.13 9.82
C ALA A 149 -4.46 -5.65 10.31
N GLN A 150 -4.98 -4.56 9.75
CA GLN A 150 -6.28 -4.00 10.11
C GLN A 150 -7.45 -4.93 9.78
N TYR A 151 -7.26 -5.81 8.79
CA TYR A 151 -8.22 -6.85 8.41
C TYR A 151 -7.93 -8.22 9.06
N GLY A 152 -7.08 -8.25 10.10
CA GLY A 152 -6.85 -9.44 10.94
C GLY A 152 -5.87 -10.45 10.37
N TYR A 153 -5.14 -10.11 9.29
CA TYR A 153 -4.05 -10.95 8.80
C TYR A 153 -2.82 -10.79 9.70
N THR A 154 -2.05 -11.87 9.82
CA THR A 154 -0.84 -11.92 10.64
C THR A 154 0.26 -12.63 9.87
N ARG A 155 1.49 -12.58 10.39
CA ARG A 155 2.64 -13.33 9.88
C ARG A 155 2.47 -14.87 9.87
N ARG A 156 1.39 -15.41 10.44
CA ARG A 156 1.03 -16.82 10.29
C ARG A 156 0.53 -17.14 8.88
N ASP A 157 0.04 -16.14 8.14
CA ASP A 157 -0.29 -16.29 6.72
C ASP A 157 1.02 -16.31 5.91
N PRO A 158 1.28 -17.38 5.14
CA PRO A 158 2.53 -17.48 4.37
C PRO A 158 2.69 -16.38 3.32
N ARG A 159 1.59 -15.77 2.84
CA ARG A 159 1.63 -14.65 1.89
C ARG A 159 2.14 -13.38 2.56
N VAL A 160 1.70 -13.14 3.80
CA VAL A 160 2.15 -12.03 4.63
C VAL A 160 3.60 -12.21 5.05
N GLU A 161 3.98 -13.39 5.54
CA GLU A 161 5.37 -13.65 5.92
C GLU A 161 6.31 -13.44 4.72
N LYS A 162 5.90 -13.87 3.52
CA LYS A 162 6.68 -13.65 2.31
C LYS A 162 6.87 -12.17 1.97
N ALA A 163 5.87 -11.34 2.22
CA ALA A 163 5.95 -9.89 2.03
C ALA A 163 6.84 -9.19 3.08
N VAL A 164 6.81 -9.67 4.32
CA VAL A 164 7.77 -9.26 5.37
C VAL A 164 9.19 -9.61 4.92
N GLN A 165 9.44 -10.84 4.46
CA GLN A 165 10.76 -11.25 3.98
C GLN A 165 11.22 -10.46 2.75
N PHE A 166 10.33 -10.15 1.82
CA PHE A 166 10.62 -9.24 0.70
C PHE A 166 11.11 -7.88 1.21
N SER A 167 10.37 -7.28 2.15
CA SER A 167 10.73 -5.97 2.72
C SER A 167 12.11 -6.02 3.40
N LEU A 168 12.41 -7.08 4.16
CA LEU A 168 13.72 -7.25 4.80
C LEU A 168 14.87 -7.44 3.80
N GLN A 169 14.63 -8.10 2.66
CA GLN A 169 15.65 -8.33 1.62
C GLN A 169 15.99 -7.09 0.82
N GLU A 170 15.05 -6.14 0.73
CA GLU A 170 15.20 -4.88 0.01
C GLU A 170 15.72 -3.75 0.92
N GLN A 171 16.13 -4.05 2.16
CA GLN A 171 16.76 -3.07 3.05
C GLN A 171 18.13 -2.67 2.53
N GLU A 172 18.40 -1.36 2.50
CA GLU A 172 19.69 -0.82 2.10
C GLU A 172 20.77 -1.09 3.16
N PRO A 173 22.07 -1.10 2.78
CA PRO A 173 23.16 -1.34 3.73
C PRO A 173 23.24 -0.35 4.90
N ASP A 174 22.66 0.85 4.74
CA ASP A 174 22.61 1.88 5.80
C ASP A 174 21.37 1.74 6.72
N GLY A 175 20.51 0.76 6.44
CA GLY A 175 19.29 0.48 7.20
C GLY A 175 18.02 1.12 6.64
N SER A 176 18.13 1.98 5.62
CA SER A 176 16.97 2.62 5.00
C SER A 176 16.24 1.73 3.99
N TRP A 177 15.09 2.20 3.51
CA TRP A 177 14.37 1.60 2.38
C TRP A 177 14.05 2.66 1.33
N PHE A 178 14.25 2.30 0.06
CA PHE A 178 13.96 3.17 -1.08
C PHE A 178 12.44 3.46 -1.21
N GLY A 179 12.09 4.73 -1.41
CA GLY A 179 10.73 5.15 -1.72
C GLY A 179 10.57 5.36 -3.23
N ARG A 180 9.78 4.53 -3.89
CA ARG A 180 9.56 4.62 -5.34
C ARG A 180 8.61 5.77 -5.68
N TRP A 181 7.57 5.95 -4.87
CA TRP A 181 6.43 6.84 -5.16
C TRP A 181 6.37 8.11 -4.30
N GLY A 182 7.17 8.19 -3.25
CA GLY A 182 7.41 9.41 -2.49
C GLY A 182 8.90 9.68 -2.36
N VAL A 183 9.27 10.93 -2.06
CA VAL A 183 10.67 11.35 -1.96
C VAL A 183 11.20 11.10 -0.55
N ASN A 184 12.23 10.30 -0.34
CA ASN A 184 12.65 9.10 -1.07
C ASN A 184 12.95 8.01 -0.03
N TYR A 185 14.13 7.99 0.57
CA TYR A 185 14.46 7.02 1.64
C TYR A 185 13.66 7.27 2.92
N LEU A 186 13.35 8.53 3.26
CA LEU A 186 12.45 8.81 4.39
C LEU A 186 11.07 8.19 4.16
N TYR A 187 10.55 8.33 2.92
CA TYR A 187 9.25 7.82 2.53
C TYR A 187 9.17 6.29 2.58
N GLY A 188 10.12 5.61 1.92
CA GLY A 188 10.18 4.14 1.93
C GLY A 188 10.38 3.59 3.34
N THR A 189 11.30 4.18 4.11
CA THR A 189 11.61 3.72 5.48
C THR A 189 10.40 3.82 6.41
N PHE A 190 9.64 4.91 6.40
CA PHE A 190 8.48 5.00 7.30
C PHE A 190 7.39 3.98 6.94
N LEU A 191 7.11 3.76 5.66
CA LEU A 191 6.07 2.83 5.23
C LEU A 191 6.41 1.39 5.59
N VAL A 192 7.66 0.99 5.37
CA VAL A 192 8.13 -0.34 5.77
C VAL A 192 8.06 -0.51 7.28
N LEU A 193 8.52 0.48 8.06
CA LEU A 193 8.46 0.40 9.52
C LEU A 193 7.02 0.30 10.04
N ARG A 194 6.07 1.06 9.48
CA ARG A 194 4.64 0.95 9.82
C ARG A 194 4.08 -0.44 9.51
N GLY A 195 4.38 -0.97 8.33
CA GLY A 195 3.95 -2.31 7.94
C GLY A 195 4.53 -3.41 8.83
N LEU A 196 5.83 -3.31 9.17
CA LEU A 196 6.50 -4.24 10.08
C LEU A 196 5.94 -4.17 11.50
N GLU A 197 5.71 -2.97 12.03
CA GLU A 197 5.09 -2.76 13.34
C GLU A 197 3.68 -3.35 13.39
N ALA A 198 2.84 -3.07 12.39
CA ALA A 198 1.48 -3.60 12.29
C ALA A 198 1.46 -5.14 12.22
N MET A 199 2.53 -5.75 11.68
CA MET A 199 2.73 -7.20 11.62
C MET A 199 3.41 -7.79 12.85
N GLU A 200 3.54 -7.01 13.92
CA GLU A 200 4.20 -7.39 15.17
C GLU A 200 5.64 -7.88 14.96
N TYR A 201 6.33 -7.36 13.93
CA TYR A 201 7.75 -7.59 13.74
C TYR A 201 8.51 -6.81 14.81
N TRP A 202 9.22 -7.54 15.67
CA TRP A 202 9.62 -7.02 16.97
C TRP A 202 10.60 -5.86 16.84
N ASN A 203 10.42 -4.82 17.63
CA ASN A 203 11.20 -3.59 17.50
C ASN A 203 12.70 -3.77 17.79
N HIS A 204 13.11 -4.80 18.55
CA HIS A 204 14.53 -5.09 18.78
C HIS A 204 15.19 -5.89 17.66
N GLU A 205 14.45 -6.27 16.61
CA GLU A 205 15.04 -6.94 15.46
C GLU A 205 16.06 -6.01 14.77
N PRO A 206 17.21 -6.55 14.30
CA PRO A 206 18.29 -5.74 13.75
C PRO A 206 17.86 -4.78 12.64
N ALA A 207 16.98 -5.23 11.73
CA ALA A 207 16.49 -4.42 10.62
C ALA A 207 15.74 -3.16 11.10
N VAL A 208 14.89 -3.30 12.13
CA VAL A 208 14.14 -2.18 12.71
C VAL A 208 15.06 -1.22 13.46
N GLN A 209 16.02 -1.75 14.22
CA GLN A 209 16.98 -0.94 14.97
C GLN A 209 17.90 -0.13 14.03
N GLN A 210 18.37 -0.74 12.94
CA GLN A 210 19.20 -0.06 11.95
C GLN A 210 18.43 1.08 11.26
N ALA A 211 17.20 0.83 10.84
CA ALA A 211 16.35 1.85 10.24
C ALA A 211 16.02 3.00 11.20
N ALA A 212 15.74 2.69 12.46
CA ALA A 212 15.51 3.70 13.50
C ALA A 212 16.75 4.56 13.73
N GLU A 213 17.95 3.96 13.75
CA GLU A 213 19.20 4.71 13.87
C GLU A 213 19.46 5.57 12.63
N TRP A 214 19.18 5.05 11.43
CA TRP A 214 19.26 5.81 10.19
C TRP A 214 18.37 7.06 10.22
N ILE A 215 17.09 6.93 10.60
CA ILE A 215 16.17 8.08 10.74
C ILE A 215 16.75 9.11 11.71
N ARG A 216 17.30 8.69 12.84
CA ARG A 216 17.92 9.60 13.81
C ARG A 216 19.15 10.30 13.24
N MET A 217 19.95 9.60 12.45
CA MET A 217 21.16 10.12 11.84
C MET A 217 20.87 11.22 10.82
N VAL A 218 19.75 11.12 10.09
CA VAL A 218 19.35 12.10 9.06
C VAL A 218 18.44 13.22 9.57
N GLN A 219 18.31 13.37 10.90
CA GLN A 219 17.54 14.47 11.49
C GLN A 219 18.26 15.82 11.30
N ASN A 220 17.52 16.83 10.84
CA ASN A 220 18.02 18.20 10.73
C ASN A 220 18.21 18.85 12.10
N SER A 221 19.06 19.88 12.17
CA SER A 221 19.35 20.60 13.42
C SER A 221 18.14 21.33 14.03
N ASP A 222 17.09 21.57 13.24
CA ASP A 222 15.82 22.16 13.70
C ASP A 222 14.84 21.11 14.26
N GLY A 223 15.24 19.84 14.25
CA GLY A 223 14.45 18.70 14.73
C GLY A 223 13.56 18.06 13.65
N GLY A 224 13.50 18.62 12.44
CA GLY A 224 12.76 18.06 11.31
C GLY A 224 13.57 17.11 10.43
N TRP A 225 12.99 16.74 9.30
CA TRP A 225 13.61 15.92 8.25
C TRP A 225 13.28 16.51 6.88
N GLY A 226 14.15 16.26 5.89
CA GLY A 226 13.92 16.67 4.51
C GLY A 226 14.86 15.94 3.56
N GLU A 227 14.37 15.65 2.37
CA GLU A 227 15.07 14.94 1.30
C GLU A 227 14.72 15.55 -0.07
#